data_AF-A0A7Z1DTQ4-F1
#
_entry.id   AF-A0A7Z1DTQ4-F1
#
_cell.length_a   1.000
_cell.length_b   1.000
_cell.length_c   1.000
_cell.angle_alpha   90.00
_cell.angle_beta   90.00
_cell.angle_gamma   90.00
#
_symmetry.space_group_name_H-M   'P 1'
#
loop_
_entity.id
_entity.type
_entity.pdbx_description
1 polymer ?
#
loop_
_entity_poly.entity_id
_entity_poly.type
_entity_poly.pdbx_seq_one_letter_code
_entity_poly.pdbx_strand_id
1 'polypeptide(L)'
;MAIPDFQSVMRPVLLAVSDGAAKSLGDVREAVKDHFGLSEQERKELLPSGNQTVINNRVGWARTYLNKAGLLTIPERGMVQITERGQNALQQGPDRISVAWLKQFPEFHDFHSHKSKPAPNKSEDEEESLEEATPDEQLASAHQSLMASLADEVLDSIRQASPAFFEKLVVDLMISMGYGGSRREAGQATQSTNDDGIDGIIKEDKLGLDTIYLQAKRWSNTVHRPEIDKFIGALTRQRARKGVFLTTSDFSAGARDAAAGLDMKVVLIDGRELAQLMIENNLGVNVKEVYEVKQVDTDYFVEE
;
A
#
# COMPACT_ATOMS: atom_id res chain seq x y z
N MET A 1 -5.46 3.79 -16.86
CA MET A 1 -5.77 2.57 -16.07
C MET A 1 -7.12 2.03 -16.52
N ALA A 2 -7.33 0.72 -16.45
CA ALA A 2 -8.54 0.09 -17.00
C ALA A 2 -9.79 0.23 -16.09
N ILE A 3 -9.59 0.46 -14.78
CA ILE A 3 -10.68 0.83 -13.86
C ILE A 3 -10.98 2.34 -13.99
N PRO A 4 -12.24 2.74 -14.26
CA PRO A 4 -12.62 4.14 -14.44
C PRO A 4 -12.39 4.97 -13.18
N ASP A 5 -12.02 6.23 -13.34
CA ASP A 5 -11.85 7.18 -12.23
C ASP A 5 -13.17 7.45 -11.49
N PHE A 6 -13.03 8.06 -10.32
CA PHE A 6 -14.13 8.38 -9.43
C PHE A 6 -15.21 9.27 -10.07
N GLN A 7 -14.84 10.23 -10.91
CA GLN A 7 -15.81 11.11 -11.56
C GLN A 7 -16.53 10.38 -12.70
N SER A 8 -15.81 9.56 -13.47
CA SER A 8 -16.38 8.75 -14.56
C SER A 8 -17.43 7.74 -14.10
N VAL A 9 -17.36 7.25 -12.86
CA VAL A 9 -18.41 6.36 -12.32
C VAL A 9 -19.68 7.08 -11.86
N MET A 10 -19.68 8.41 -11.70
CA MET A 10 -20.83 9.15 -11.16
C MET A 10 -22.08 9.00 -12.03
N ARG A 11 -21.96 9.18 -13.35
CA ARG A 11 -23.11 9.06 -14.25
C ARG A 11 -23.64 7.61 -14.34
N PRO A 12 -22.80 6.57 -14.46
CA PRO A 12 -23.23 5.17 -14.34
C PRO A 12 -23.95 4.85 -13.02
N VAL A 13 -23.53 5.44 -11.90
CA VAL A 13 -24.25 5.30 -10.62
C VAL A 13 -25.68 5.86 -10.71
N LEU A 14 -25.89 7.02 -11.33
CA LEU A 14 -27.23 7.56 -11.56
C LEU A 14 -28.05 6.70 -12.52
N LEU A 15 -27.44 6.22 -13.61
CA LEU A 15 -28.09 5.32 -14.57
C LEU A 15 -28.57 4.03 -13.90
N ALA A 16 -27.79 3.48 -12.96
CA ALA A 16 -28.17 2.26 -12.25
C ALA A 16 -29.50 2.39 -11.49
N VAL A 17 -29.87 3.60 -11.08
CA VAL A 17 -31.13 3.91 -10.35
C VAL A 17 -32.09 4.80 -11.16
N SER A 18 -31.94 4.85 -12.49
CA SER A 18 -32.73 5.75 -13.34
C SER A 18 -34.23 5.42 -13.41
N ASP A 19 -34.62 4.21 -12.99
CA ASP A 19 -36.02 3.76 -12.91
C ASP A 19 -36.79 4.37 -11.72
N GLY A 20 -36.12 5.13 -10.86
CA GLY A 20 -36.75 5.77 -9.70
C GLY A 20 -36.96 4.83 -8.51
N ALA A 21 -36.68 3.54 -8.65
CA ALA A 21 -36.79 2.57 -7.57
C ALA A 21 -35.57 2.64 -6.65
N ALA A 22 -35.77 2.44 -5.35
CA ALA A 22 -34.66 2.29 -4.42
C ALA A 22 -33.96 0.95 -4.68
N LYS A 23 -32.64 0.98 -4.88
CA LYS A 23 -31.80 -0.21 -5.11
C LYS A 23 -30.74 -0.34 -4.04
N SER A 24 -30.30 -1.57 -3.77
CA SER A 24 -29.20 -1.77 -2.83
C SER A 24 -27.89 -1.23 -3.41
N LEU A 25 -26.99 -0.76 -2.55
CA LEU A 25 -25.65 -0.34 -2.97
C LEU A 25 -24.86 -1.50 -3.59
N GLY A 26 -25.16 -2.73 -3.21
CA GLY A 26 -24.60 -3.93 -3.83
C GLY A 26 -24.99 -4.01 -5.31
N ASP A 27 -26.27 -3.86 -5.61
CA ASP A 27 -26.79 -3.91 -6.99
C ASP A 27 -26.25 -2.75 -7.83
N VAL A 28 -26.17 -1.55 -7.25
CA VAL A 28 -25.57 -0.38 -7.92
C VAL A 28 -24.10 -0.64 -8.27
N ARG A 29 -23.33 -1.25 -7.36
CA ARG A 29 -21.92 -1.61 -7.63
C ARG A 29 -21.79 -2.61 -8.76
N GLU A 30 -22.62 -3.65 -8.80
CA GLU A 30 -22.58 -4.62 -9.89
C GLU A 30 -23.01 -3.99 -11.22
N ALA A 31 -24.07 -3.18 -11.23
CA ALA A 31 -24.50 -2.47 -12.44
C ALA A 31 -23.40 -1.57 -13.02
N VAL A 32 -22.63 -0.88 -12.16
CA VAL A 32 -21.49 -0.05 -12.61
C VAL A 32 -20.36 -0.93 -13.16
N LYS A 33 -20.01 -2.04 -12.50
CA LYS A 33 -18.97 -2.96 -12.99
C LYS A 33 -19.34 -3.54 -14.36
N ASP A 34 -20.61 -3.89 -14.54
CA ASP A 34 -21.14 -4.42 -15.80
C ASP A 34 -21.15 -3.34 -16.90
N HIS A 35 -21.52 -2.10 -16.55
CA HIS A 35 -21.50 -0.96 -17.48
C HIS A 35 -20.12 -0.73 -18.11
N PHE A 36 -19.05 -0.86 -17.32
CA PHE A 36 -17.68 -0.71 -17.79
C PHE A 36 -17.05 -2.02 -18.30
N GLY A 37 -17.75 -3.15 -18.23
CA GLY A 37 -17.23 -4.45 -18.68
C GLY A 37 -15.98 -4.91 -17.91
N LEU A 38 -15.89 -4.60 -16.62
CA LEU A 38 -14.68 -4.90 -15.83
C LEU A 38 -14.43 -6.41 -15.72
N SER A 39 -13.19 -6.81 -15.96
CA SER A 39 -12.69 -8.17 -15.79
C SER A 39 -12.71 -8.62 -14.32
N GLU A 40 -12.59 -9.93 -14.09
CA GLU A 40 -12.58 -10.48 -12.73
C GLU A 40 -11.40 -9.95 -11.90
N GLN A 41 -10.24 -9.72 -12.54
CA GLN A 41 -9.06 -9.15 -11.88
C GLN A 41 -9.32 -7.71 -11.44
N GLU A 42 -9.87 -6.87 -12.32
CA GLU A 42 -10.19 -5.46 -12.02
C GLU A 42 -11.29 -5.35 -10.95
N ARG A 43 -12.28 -6.23 -10.96
CA ARG A 43 -13.34 -6.28 -9.93
C ARG A 43 -12.79 -6.60 -8.54
N LYS A 44 -11.66 -7.33 -8.47
CA LYS A 44 -11.00 -7.78 -7.24
C LYS A 44 -9.81 -6.90 -6.81
N GLU A 45 -9.43 -5.91 -7.61
CA GLU A 45 -8.33 -5.01 -7.29
C GLU A 45 -8.62 -4.24 -6.00
N LEU A 46 -7.74 -4.37 -5.00
CA LEU A 46 -7.88 -3.76 -3.67
C LEU A 46 -7.19 -2.41 -3.62
N LEU A 47 -7.74 -1.50 -2.81
CA LEU A 47 -6.99 -0.33 -2.37
C LEU A 47 -5.74 -0.77 -1.58
N PRO A 48 -4.70 0.08 -1.48
CA PRO A 48 -3.52 -0.21 -0.66
C PRO A 48 -3.83 -0.54 0.81
N SER A 49 -4.97 -0.07 1.33
CA SER A 49 -5.46 -0.39 2.67
C SER A 49 -5.99 -1.83 2.84
N GLY A 50 -6.24 -2.56 1.74
CA GLY A 50 -6.68 -3.96 1.74
C GLY A 50 -8.16 -4.20 2.08
N ASN A 51 -8.89 -3.20 2.59
CA ASN A 51 -10.25 -3.40 3.12
C ASN A 51 -11.37 -3.32 2.07
N GLN A 52 -11.13 -2.70 0.92
CA GLN A 52 -12.13 -2.46 -0.11
C GLN A 52 -11.52 -2.52 -1.51
N THR A 53 -12.29 -2.98 -2.50
CA THR A 53 -11.87 -2.90 -3.90
C THR A 53 -11.93 -1.47 -4.43
N VAL A 54 -11.03 -1.14 -5.34
CA VAL A 54 -10.90 0.20 -5.96
C VAL A 54 -12.25 0.65 -6.52
N ILE A 55 -12.90 -0.18 -7.34
CA ILE A 55 -14.20 0.16 -7.94
C ILE A 55 -15.31 0.35 -6.89
N ASN A 56 -15.35 -0.47 -5.84
CA ASN A 56 -16.37 -0.34 -4.80
C ASN A 56 -16.17 0.95 -3.98
N ASN A 57 -14.92 1.37 -3.78
CA ASN A 57 -14.58 2.64 -3.12
C ASN A 57 -15.02 3.83 -3.97
N ARG A 58 -14.66 3.83 -5.25
CA ARG A 58 -15.06 4.87 -6.22
C ARG A 58 -16.58 5.00 -6.33
N VAL A 59 -17.31 3.89 -6.46
CA VAL A 59 -18.79 3.90 -6.45
C VAL A 59 -19.35 4.42 -5.12
N GLY A 60 -18.73 4.05 -3.99
CA GLY A 60 -19.13 4.51 -2.66
C GLY A 60 -19.00 6.03 -2.51
N TRP A 61 -17.88 6.60 -2.93
CA TRP A 61 -17.69 8.04 -2.99
C TRP A 61 -18.63 8.71 -4.00
N ALA A 62 -18.93 8.05 -5.12
CA ALA A 62 -19.73 8.67 -6.18
C ALA A 62 -21.15 8.86 -5.69
N ARG A 63 -21.67 7.84 -5.01
CA ARG A 63 -22.92 7.95 -4.24
C ARG A 63 -22.86 9.10 -3.23
N THR A 64 -21.79 9.22 -2.43
CA THR A 64 -21.67 10.29 -1.43
C THR A 64 -21.74 11.67 -2.08
N TYR A 65 -21.00 11.91 -3.15
CA TYR A 65 -20.95 13.20 -3.83
C TYR A 65 -22.28 13.56 -4.51
N LEU A 66 -22.87 12.58 -5.21
CA LEU A 66 -24.18 12.75 -5.84
C LEU A 66 -25.30 13.00 -4.82
N ASN A 67 -25.25 12.33 -3.65
CA ASN A 67 -26.17 12.58 -2.54
C ASN A 67 -25.98 13.99 -1.95
N LYS A 68 -24.73 14.43 -1.75
CA LYS A 68 -24.44 15.79 -1.26
C LYS A 68 -24.82 16.89 -2.25
N ALA A 69 -24.86 16.58 -3.54
CA ALA A 69 -25.39 17.46 -4.59
C ALA A 69 -26.92 17.36 -4.77
N GLY A 70 -27.60 16.49 -4.04
CA GLY A 70 -29.05 16.30 -4.10
C GLY A 70 -29.54 15.54 -5.34
N LEU A 71 -28.65 14.88 -6.10
CA LEU A 71 -29.02 14.05 -7.26
C LEU A 71 -29.46 12.64 -6.84
N LEU A 72 -29.03 12.20 -5.67
CA LEU A 72 -29.44 10.95 -5.04
C LEU A 72 -30.02 11.24 -3.66
N THR A 73 -30.79 10.28 -3.16
CA THR A 73 -31.17 10.16 -1.75
C THR A 73 -30.86 8.75 -1.26
N ILE A 74 -30.78 8.61 0.06
CA ILE A 74 -30.56 7.34 0.76
C ILE A 74 -31.83 7.09 1.58
N PRO A 75 -32.87 6.45 1.00
CA PRO A 75 -34.16 6.30 1.67
C PRO A 75 -34.06 5.40 2.90
N GLU A 76 -33.23 4.36 2.81
CA GLU A 76 -32.95 3.41 3.89
C GLU A 76 -31.46 3.02 3.87
N ARG A 77 -30.98 2.42 4.96
CA ARG A 77 -29.57 2.01 5.08
C ARG A 77 -29.19 1.09 3.93
N GLY A 78 -28.12 1.46 3.22
CA GLY A 78 -27.60 0.66 2.12
C GLY A 78 -28.41 0.79 0.82
N MET A 79 -29.48 1.59 0.80
CA MET A 79 -30.28 1.84 -0.39
C MET A 79 -29.87 3.14 -1.08
N VAL A 80 -30.13 3.21 -2.39
CA VAL A 80 -29.82 4.35 -3.25
C VAL A 80 -31.02 4.58 -4.15
N GLN A 81 -31.48 5.83 -4.23
CA GLN A 81 -32.59 6.21 -5.08
C GLN A 81 -32.30 7.56 -5.76
N ILE A 82 -32.64 7.69 -7.03
CA ILE A 82 -32.49 8.94 -7.77
C ILE A 82 -33.56 9.96 -7.36
N THR A 83 -33.18 11.24 -7.30
CA THR A 83 -34.13 12.34 -7.08
C THR A 83 -34.64 12.90 -8.42
N GLU A 84 -35.63 13.78 -8.39
CA GLU A 84 -36.06 14.53 -9.57
C GLU A 84 -34.90 15.34 -10.18
N ARG A 85 -34.04 15.93 -9.33
CA ARG A 85 -32.81 16.61 -9.76
C ARG A 85 -31.86 15.65 -10.48
N GLY A 86 -31.70 14.43 -9.96
CA GLY A 86 -30.90 13.39 -10.61
C GLY A 86 -31.46 12.94 -11.95
N GLN A 87 -32.78 12.82 -12.08
CA GLN A 87 -33.42 12.50 -13.37
C GLN A 87 -33.21 13.61 -14.40
N ASN A 88 -33.37 14.87 -14.00
CA ASN A 88 -33.06 16.02 -14.85
C ASN A 88 -31.58 16.03 -15.27
N ALA A 89 -30.66 15.69 -14.36
CA ALA A 89 -29.24 15.56 -14.67
C ALA A 89 -28.94 14.46 -15.69
N LEU A 90 -29.69 13.35 -15.71
CA LEU A 90 -29.54 12.32 -16.75
C LEU A 90 -30.04 12.76 -18.12
N GLN A 91 -31.07 13.62 -18.17
CA GLN A 91 -31.69 14.09 -19.42
C GLN A 91 -30.98 15.29 -20.03
N GLN A 92 -30.55 16.24 -19.21
CA GLN A 92 -30.04 17.55 -19.63
C GLN A 92 -28.61 17.83 -19.15
N GLY A 93 -28.08 16.97 -18.28
CA GLY A 93 -26.72 17.10 -17.77
C GLY A 93 -25.66 16.54 -18.73
N PRO A 94 -24.37 16.67 -18.34
CA PRO A 94 -23.26 16.22 -19.15
C PRO A 94 -23.16 14.68 -19.18
N ASP A 95 -22.50 14.17 -20.23
CA ASP A 95 -22.17 12.74 -20.34
C ASP A 95 -21.15 12.29 -19.27
N ARG A 96 -20.29 13.22 -18.80
CA ARG A 96 -19.41 13.01 -17.65
C ARG A 96 -19.80 13.99 -16.55
N ILE A 97 -20.26 13.46 -15.41
CA ILE A 97 -20.53 14.27 -14.22
C ILE A 97 -19.21 14.47 -13.49
N SER A 98 -18.74 15.71 -13.45
CA SER A 98 -17.51 16.09 -12.75
C SER A 98 -17.78 16.80 -11.44
N VAL A 99 -16.79 16.84 -10.55
CA VAL A 99 -16.79 17.66 -9.33
C VAL A 99 -17.01 19.13 -9.69
N ALA A 100 -16.37 19.61 -10.76
CA ALA A 100 -16.57 20.97 -11.28
C ALA A 100 -18.04 21.23 -11.65
N TRP A 101 -18.71 20.28 -12.28
CA TRP A 101 -20.14 20.39 -12.59
C TRP A 101 -21.01 20.31 -11.32
N LEU A 102 -20.68 19.46 -10.35
CA LEU A 102 -21.42 19.37 -9.09
C LEU A 102 -21.31 20.64 -8.24
N LYS A 103 -20.22 21.42 -8.35
CA LYS A 103 -20.03 22.72 -7.65
C LYS A 103 -21.11 23.77 -7.98
N GLN A 104 -21.92 23.57 -9.02
CA GLN A 104 -23.06 24.44 -9.30
C GLN A 104 -24.22 24.31 -8.28
N PHE A 105 -24.29 23.17 -7.57
CA PHE A 105 -25.34 22.94 -6.58
C PHE A 105 -24.91 23.52 -5.22
N PRO A 106 -25.69 24.42 -4.60
CA PRO A 106 -25.30 25.09 -3.36
C PRO A 106 -24.90 24.13 -2.24
N GLU A 107 -25.65 23.04 -2.07
CA GLU A 107 -25.42 22.06 -1.01
C GLU A 107 -24.08 21.32 -1.19
N PHE A 108 -23.68 21.10 -2.45
CA PHE A 108 -22.40 20.50 -2.79
C PHE A 108 -21.26 21.50 -2.70
N HIS A 109 -21.47 22.74 -3.15
CA HIS A 109 -20.50 23.82 -3.02
C HIS A 109 -20.13 24.03 -1.55
N ASP A 110 -21.10 24.08 -0.65
CA ASP A 110 -20.85 24.24 0.79
C ASP A 110 -20.07 23.03 1.34
N PHE A 111 -20.49 21.81 1.01
CA PHE A 111 -19.78 20.58 1.40
C PHE A 111 -18.31 20.58 0.94
N HIS A 112 -18.04 21.06 -0.28
CA HIS A 112 -16.71 21.00 -0.91
C HIS A 112 -15.82 22.20 -0.52
N SER A 113 -16.40 23.40 -0.33
CA SER A 113 -15.66 24.62 0.01
C SER A 113 -15.21 24.69 1.47
N HIS A 114 -15.80 23.87 2.37
CA HIS A 114 -15.27 23.69 3.72
C HIS A 114 -13.91 22.98 3.77
N LYS A 115 -13.36 22.53 2.63
CA LYS A 115 -12.02 21.95 2.51
C LYS A 115 -11.16 22.69 1.48
N SER A 116 -10.29 23.54 2.00
CA SER A 116 -9.04 24.05 1.39
C SER A 116 -9.10 25.31 0.53
N LYS A 117 -8.22 26.27 0.86
CA LYS A 117 -7.72 27.29 -0.06
C LYS A 117 -6.82 26.61 -1.10
N PRO A 118 -6.83 27.01 -2.38
CA PRO A 118 -5.89 26.49 -3.36
C PRO A 118 -4.45 26.85 -2.97
N ALA A 119 -3.55 25.86 -3.00
CA ALA A 119 -2.11 26.12 -2.91
C ALA A 119 -1.62 26.67 -4.27
N PRO A 120 -0.87 27.77 -4.31
CA PRO A 120 -0.72 28.58 -5.53
C PRO A 120 0.26 28.03 -6.58
N ASN A 121 0.53 26.73 -6.64
CA ASN A 121 1.67 26.24 -7.44
C ASN A 121 1.56 24.81 -8.00
N LYS A 122 0.35 24.32 -8.29
CA LYS A 122 0.16 23.04 -8.99
C LYS A 122 -0.03 23.29 -10.49
N SER A 123 0.51 22.40 -11.31
CA SER A 123 0.26 22.37 -12.74
C SER A 123 -1.18 21.89 -13.01
N GLU A 124 -1.76 22.28 -14.15
CA GLU A 124 -3.14 21.89 -14.52
C GLU A 124 -3.32 20.36 -14.54
N ASP A 125 -2.33 19.61 -15.03
CA ASP A 125 -2.34 18.14 -15.04
C ASP A 125 -2.31 17.51 -13.62
N GLU A 126 -1.58 18.12 -12.69
CA GLU A 126 -1.53 17.67 -11.29
C GLU A 126 -2.83 17.96 -10.54
N GLU A 127 -3.49 19.08 -10.85
CA GLU A 127 -4.80 19.40 -10.28
C GLU A 127 -5.89 18.44 -10.79
N GLU A 128 -5.93 18.13 -12.08
CA GLU A 128 -6.88 17.18 -12.64
C GLU A 128 -6.73 15.77 -12.04
N SER A 129 -5.49 15.26 -11.94
CA SER A 129 -5.23 13.93 -11.36
C SER A 129 -5.65 13.80 -9.89
N LEU A 130 -5.57 14.88 -9.12
CA LEU A 130 -6.00 14.92 -7.73
C LEU A 130 -7.53 15.00 -7.60
N GLU A 131 -8.21 15.73 -8.49
CA GLU A 131 -9.68 15.78 -8.52
C GLU A 131 -10.30 14.45 -8.97
N GLU A 132 -9.56 13.60 -9.68
CA GLU A 132 -9.99 12.26 -10.12
C GLU A 132 -9.80 11.14 -9.08
N ALA A 133 -9.00 11.39 -8.02
CA ALA A 133 -8.79 10.43 -6.94
C ALA A 133 -9.80 10.59 -5.81
N THR A 134 -10.23 9.47 -5.20
CA THR A 134 -11.04 9.55 -3.98
C THR A 134 -10.21 10.05 -2.79
N PRO A 135 -10.83 10.63 -1.74
CA PRO A 135 -10.10 11.01 -0.53
C PRO A 135 -9.30 9.87 0.11
N ASP A 136 -9.78 8.62 0.03
CA ASP A 136 -9.06 7.46 0.55
C ASP A 136 -7.82 7.13 -0.30
N GLU A 137 -7.93 7.23 -1.63
CA GLU A 137 -6.79 7.07 -2.55
C GLU A 137 -5.74 8.19 -2.34
N GLN A 138 -6.18 9.43 -2.14
CA GLN A 138 -5.30 10.56 -1.83
C GLN A 138 -4.55 10.34 -0.51
N LEU A 139 -5.24 9.88 0.54
CA LEU A 139 -4.62 9.57 1.83
C LEU A 139 -3.61 8.42 1.70
N ALA A 140 -3.97 7.36 0.97
CA ALA A 140 -3.09 6.21 0.75
C ALA A 140 -1.81 6.61 -0.03
N SER A 141 -1.95 7.42 -1.08
CA SER A 141 -0.83 7.97 -1.85
C SER A 141 0.08 8.85 -0.98
N ALA A 142 -0.50 9.74 -0.18
CA ALA A 142 0.25 10.58 0.76
C ALA A 142 1.01 9.73 1.79
N HIS A 143 0.37 8.71 2.35
CA HIS A 143 1.00 7.77 3.27
C HIS A 143 2.15 7.01 2.60
N GLN A 144 1.95 6.45 1.41
CA GLN A 144 2.99 5.76 0.66
C GLN A 144 4.18 6.66 0.36
N SER A 145 3.93 7.92 -0.01
CA SER A 145 4.98 8.92 -0.25
C SER A 145 5.78 9.22 1.02
N LEU A 146 5.11 9.40 2.17
CA LEU A 146 5.78 9.57 3.46
C LEU A 146 6.64 8.36 3.84
N MET A 147 6.12 7.14 3.62
CA MET A 147 6.87 5.91 3.89
C MET A 147 8.08 5.75 2.96
N ALA A 148 7.95 6.13 1.68
CA ALA A 148 9.06 6.10 0.73
C ALA A 148 10.15 7.10 1.11
N SER A 149 9.80 8.34 1.45
CA SER A 149 10.75 9.34 1.97
C SER A 149 11.44 8.85 3.25
N LEU A 150 10.68 8.27 4.18
CA LEU A 150 11.25 7.71 5.41
C LEU A 150 12.21 6.55 5.12
N ALA A 151 11.90 5.68 4.15
CA ALA A 151 12.77 4.57 3.77
C ALA A 151 14.11 5.08 3.21
N ASP A 152 14.09 6.14 2.40
CA ASP A 152 15.31 6.78 1.90
C ASP A 152 16.14 7.39 3.05
N GLU A 153 15.50 8.08 4.01
CA GLU A 153 16.18 8.63 5.21
C GLU A 153 16.81 7.54 6.10
N VAL A 154 16.09 6.44 6.30
CA VAL A 154 16.58 5.27 7.05
C VAL A 154 17.79 4.67 6.33
N LEU A 155 17.70 4.45 5.02
CA LEU A 155 18.79 3.87 4.24
C LEU A 155 20.06 4.74 4.27
N ASP A 156 19.91 6.05 4.16
CA ASP A 156 21.04 6.98 4.26
C ASP A 156 21.67 6.97 5.66
N SER A 157 20.87 6.86 6.71
CA SER A 157 21.34 6.70 8.09
C SER A 157 22.16 5.41 8.27
N ILE A 158 21.71 4.30 7.67
CA ILE A 158 22.45 3.02 7.69
C ILE A 158 23.78 3.13 6.94
N ARG A 159 23.78 3.79 5.78
CA ARG A 159 25.01 3.98 4.97
C ARG A 159 26.07 4.78 5.73
N GLN A 160 25.67 5.74 6.55
CA GLN A 160 26.57 6.55 7.38
C GLN A 160 27.08 5.82 8.63
N ALA A 161 26.40 4.74 9.06
CA ALA A 161 26.80 3.98 10.24
C ALA A 161 28.09 3.16 10.03
N SER A 162 28.66 2.64 11.12
CA SER A 162 29.84 1.77 11.04
C SER A 162 29.48 0.37 10.54
N PRO A 163 30.41 -0.37 9.91
CA PRO A 163 30.16 -1.75 9.48
C PRO A 163 29.69 -2.67 10.62
N ALA A 164 30.32 -2.57 11.80
CA ALA A 164 29.93 -3.33 12.98
C ALA A 164 28.50 -2.99 13.47
N PHE A 165 28.08 -1.72 13.32
CA PHE A 165 26.70 -1.35 13.62
C PHE A 165 25.72 -1.98 12.62
N PHE A 166 26.07 -2.01 11.33
CA PHE A 166 25.23 -2.61 10.30
C PHE A 166 25.02 -4.11 10.53
N GLU A 167 26.07 -4.86 10.86
CA GLU A 167 25.97 -6.27 11.22
C GLU A 167 25.00 -6.48 12.39
N LYS A 168 25.13 -5.67 13.45
CA LYS A 168 24.22 -5.71 14.59
C LYS A 168 22.78 -5.38 14.19
N LEU A 169 22.59 -4.34 13.37
CA LEU A 169 21.28 -3.91 12.91
C LEU A 169 20.56 -5.00 12.11
N VAL A 170 21.29 -5.73 11.26
CA VAL A 170 20.74 -6.86 10.51
C VAL A 170 20.23 -7.95 11.46
N VAL A 171 20.99 -8.27 12.51
CA VAL A 171 20.55 -9.23 13.52
C VAL A 171 19.33 -8.71 14.29
N ASP A 172 19.34 -7.45 14.70
CA ASP A 172 18.23 -6.81 15.40
C ASP A 172 16.94 -6.81 14.54
N LEU A 173 17.06 -6.62 13.22
CA LEU A 173 15.95 -6.72 12.27
C LEU A 173 15.40 -8.14 12.17
N MET A 174 16.27 -9.14 12.03
CA MET A 174 15.81 -10.53 11.98
C MET A 174 15.06 -10.90 13.27
N ILE A 175 15.51 -10.40 14.43
CA ILE A 175 14.83 -10.60 15.71
C ILE A 175 13.48 -9.88 15.77
N SER A 176 13.38 -8.63 15.29
CA SER A 176 12.12 -7.88 15.30
C SER A 176 11.07 -8.52 14.37
N MET A 177 11.50 -9.14 13.28
CA MET A 177 10.67 -9.97 12.39
C MET A 177 10.26 -11.32 13.00
N GLY A 178 10.79 -11.68 14.18
CA GLY A 178 10.42 -12.89 14.92
C GLY A 178 11.37 -14.08 14.79
N TYR A 179 12.50 -13.93 14.09
CA TYR A 179 13.55 -14.96 14.01
C TYR A 179 14.43 -14.94 15.27
N GLY A 180 15.21 -16.00 15.51
CA GLY A 180 16.20 -16.09 16.60
C GLY A 180 15.70 -16.70 17.91
N GLY A 181 14.45 -17.12 17.97
CA GLY A 181 13.91 -17.87 19.10
C GLY A 181 13.73 -17.05 20.38
N SER A 182 14.28 -17.50 21.52
CA SER A 182 14.17 -16.76 22.78
C SER A 182 15.20 -15.61 22.84
N ARG A 183 14.80 -14.44 23.36
CA ARG A 183 15.60 -13.19 23.35
C ARG A 183 17.00 -13.29 23.98
N ARG A 184 17.25 -14.33 24.79
CA ARG A 184 18.57 -14.63 25.39
C ARG A 184 19.50 -15.41 24.45
N GLU A 185 18.97 -16.24 23.56
CA GLU A 185 19.75 -17.04 22.61
C GLU A 185 20.04 -16.26 21.32
N ALA A 186 19.12 -15.40 20.88
CA ALA A 186 19.29 -14.58 19.68
C ALA A 186 20.52 -13.66 19.75
N GLY A 187 20.80 -13.10 20.94
CA GLY A 187 21.99 -12.26 21.17
C GLY A 187 23.31 -13.03 21.32
N GLN A 188 23.29 -14.36 21.37
CA GLN A 188 24.47 -15.24 21.39
C GLN A 188 24.76 -15.88 20.02
N ALA A 189 23.87 -15.71 19.03
CA ALA A 189 23.91 -16.41 17.76
C ALA A 189 24.96 -15.85 16.77
N THR A 190 25.58 -14.71 17.09
CA THR A 190 26.75 -14.16 16.40
C THR A 190 28.04 -14.79 16.92
N GLN A 191 28.23 -16.09 16.69
CA GLN A 191 29.61 -16.55 16.48
C GLN A 191 30.03 -15.98 15.13
N SER A 192 30.79 -14.87 15.13
CA SER A 192 31.54 -14.44 13.93
C SER A 192 32.35 -15.64 13.48
N THR A 193 31.85 -16.32 12.47
CA THR A 193 32.62 -17.35 11.79
C THR A 193 33.55 -16.56 10.89
N ASN A 194 34.84 -16.53 11.21
CA ASN A 194 35.90 -15.96 10.36
C ASN A 194 36.07 -16.78 9.06
N ASP A 195 34.98 -17.29 8.50
CA ASP A 195 34.93 -18.26 7.42
C ASP A 195 34.25 -17.59 6.23
N ASP A 196 35.06 -16.95 5.38
CA ASP A 196 34.81 -16.65 3.96
C ASP A 196 33.41 -16.16 3.55
N GLY A 197 32.73 -15.36 4.39
CA GLY A 197 31.51 -14.62 4.00
C GLY A 197 30.22 -14.92 4.75
N ILE A 198 30.27 -15.41 5.99
CA ILE A 198 29.08 -15.52 6.86
C ILE A 198 29.26 -14.58 8.05
N ASP A 199 28.35 -13.61 8.20
CA ASP A 199 28.45 -12.57 9.22
C ASP A 199 27.59 -12.90 10.46
N GLY A 200 26.58 -13.77 10.31
CA GLY A 200 25.72 -14.18 11.41
C GLY A 200 24.97 -15.48 11.15
N ILE A 201 24.49 -16.09 12.23
CA ILE A 201 23.69 -17.31 12.20
C ILE A 201 22.47 -17.06 13.08
N ILE A 202 21.26 -17.32 12.59
CA ILE A 202 20.03 -17.12 13.37
C ILE A 202 19.09 -18.32 13.23
N LYS A 203 18.43 -18.72 14.32
CA LYS A 203 17.43 -19.79 14.29
C LYS A 203 16.17 -19.29 13.57
N GLU A 204 15.56 -20.13 12.74
CA GLU A 204 14.31 -19.78 12.05
C GLU A 204 13.13 -19.67 13.03
N ASP A 205 13.11 -20.53 14.06
CA ASP A 205 12.03 -20.61 15.02
C ASP A 205 12.53 -20.75 16.47
N LYS A 206 11.59 -20.77 17.42
CA LYS A 206 11.86 -20.92 18.86
C LYS A 206 12.36 -22.30 19.26
N LEU A 207 12.08 -23.32 18.45
CA LEU A 207 12.52 -24.71 18.68
C LEU A 207 13.94 -24.93 18.14
N GLY A 208 14.42 -24.07 17.24
CA GLY A 208 15.74 -24.13 16.63
C GLY A 208 15.90 -25.31 15.68
N LEU A 209 14.82 -25.73 15.01
CA LEU A 209 14.84 -26.88 14.10
C LEU A 209 15.65 -26.59 12.83
N ASP A 210 15.64 -25.34 12.40
CA ASP A 210 16.35 -24.85 11.23
C ASP A 210 17.13 -23.57 11.56
N THR A 211 18.21 -23.38 10.79
CA THR A 211 19.15 -22.28 10.94
C THR A 211 19.27 -21.50 9.63
N ILE A 212 19.23 -20.18 9.74
CA ILE A 212 19.36 -19.22 8.66
C ILE A 212 20.73 -18.54 8.81
N TYR A 213 21.50 -18.56 7.74
CA TYR A 213 22.81 -17.92 7.67
C TYR A 213 22.68 -16.53 7.07
N LEU A 214 23.34 -15.55 7.67
CA LEU A 214 23.22 -14.14 7.30
C LEU A 214 24.56 -13.66 6.75
N GLN A 215 24.49 -12.92 5.65
CA GLN A 215 25.61 -12.10 5.17
C GLN A 215 25.12 -10.67 5.00
N ALA A 216 25.84 -9.71 5.57
CA ALA A 216 25.50 -8.31 5.61
C ALA A 216 26.62 -7.49 4.97
N LYS A 217 26.40 -6.98 3.75
CA LYS A 217 27.37 -6.13 3.05
C LYS A 217 26.92 -4.68 2.91
N ARG A 218 27.56 -3.78 3.67
CA ARG A 218 27.40 -2.33 3.53
C ARG A 218 28.14 -1.83 2.29
N TRP A 219 27.45 -1.76 1.16
CA TRP A 219 28.00 -1.39 -0.13
C TRP A 219 27.28 -0.17 -0.70
N SER A 220 28.00 0.61 -1.52
CA SER A 220 27.44 1.69 -2.33
C SER A 220 27.15 1.27 -3.77
N ASN A 221 27.92 0.32 -4.31
CA ASN A 221 27.78 -0.16 -5.67
C ASN A 221 26.88 -1.40 -5.72
N THR A 222 26.22 -1.60 -6.86
CA THR A 222 25.39 -2.77 -7.12
C THR A 222 26.14 -4.08 -6.86
N VAL A 223 25.51 -4.99 -6.14
CA VAL A 223 26.02 -6.34 -5.89
C VAL A 223 25.79 -7.21 -7.13
N HIS A 224 26.88 -7.82 -7.59
CA HIS A 224 26.89 -8.69 -8.77
C HIS A 224 27.02 -10.17 -8.39
N ARG A 225 26.70 -11.03 -9.35
CA ARG A 225 26.70 -12.49 -9.22
C ARG A 225 27.91 -13.09 -8.49
N PRO A 226 29.18 -12.65 -8.70
CA PRO A 226 30.32 -13.26 -8.01
C PRO A 226 30.22 -13.21 -6.48
N GLU A 227 29.57 -12.20 -5.91
CA GLU A 227 29.39 -12.11 -4.46
C GLU A 227 28.34 -13.08 -3.94
N ILE A 228 27.28 -13.28 -4.73
CA ILE A 228 26.24 -14.27 -4.42
C ILE A 228 26.81 -15.69 -4.55
N ASP A 229 27.60 -15.97 -5.59
CA ASP A 229 28.26 -17.26 -5.77
C ASP A 229 29.23 -17.58 -4.61
N LYS A 230 29.95 -16.58 -4.10
CA LYS A 230 30.79 -16.73 -2.90
C LYS A 230 29.97 -17.09 -1.67
N PHE A 231 28.84 -16.40 -1.45
CA PHE A 231 27.93 -16.69 -0.34
C PHE A 231 27.37 -18.12 -0.43
N ILE A 232 26.88 -18.52 -1.61
CA ILE A 232 26.39 -19.88 -1.88
C ILE A 232 27.49 -20.92 -1.60
N GLY A 233 28.73 -20.63 -2.00
CA GLY A 233 29.88 -21.46 -1.70
C GLY A 233 30.11 -21.64 -0.20
N ALA A 234 29.99 -20.57 0.58
CA ALA A 234 30.09 -20.62 2.04
C ALA A 234 28.95 -21.44 2.67
N LEU A 235 27.69 -21.24 2.22
CA LEU A 235 26.54 -22.03 2.66
C LEU A 235 26.74 -23.53 2.37
N THR A 236 27.25 -23.87 1.19
CA THR A 236 27.50 -25.25 0.78
C THR A 236 28.54 -25.92 1.69
N ARG A 237 29.63 -25.23 2.04
CA ARG A 237 30.66 -25.74 2.97
C ARG A 237 30.08 -26.01 4.36
N GLN A 238 29.18 -25.15 4.83
CA GLN A 238 28.50 -25.29 6.11
C GLN A 238 27.29 -26.25 6.06
N ARG A 239 27.00 -26.87 4.90
CA ARG A 239 25.82 -27.72 4.65
C ARG A 239 24.50 -27.02 4.98
N ALA A 240 24.47 -25.71 4.86
CA ALA A 240 23.31 -24.86 5.11
C ALA A 240 22.30 -24.97 3.96
N ARG A 241 21.00 -24.89 4.29
CA ARG A 241 19.90 -24.91 3.31
C ARG A 241 19.22 -23.56 3.12
N LYS A 242 19.43 -22.62 4.05
CA LYS A 242 18.77 -21.32 4.10
C LYS A 242 19.79 -20.23 4.36
N GLY A 243 19.74 -19.17 3.56
CA GLY A 243 20.60 -18.01 3.72
C GLY A 243 19.89 -16.72 3.34
N VAL A 244 20.27 -15.62 3.99
CA VAL A 244 19.81 -14.27 3.66
C VAL A 244 21.05 -13.41 3.42
N PHE A 245 21.09 -12.77 2.25
CA PHE A 245 22.11 -11.79 1.91
C PHE A 245 21.48 -10.40 1.92
N LEU A 246 21.98 -9.52 2.80
CA LEU A 246 21.50 -8.16 2.98
C LEU A 246 22.54 -7.17 2.51
N THR A 247 22.10 -6.10 1.84
CA THR A 247 22.97 -5.01 1.42
C THR A 247 22.28 -3.65 1.48
N THR A 248 23.06 -2.59 1.62
CA THR A 248 22.59 -1.19 1.53
C THR A 248 22.52 -0.65 0.09
N SER A 249 22.75 -1.52 -0.89
CA SER A 249 22.78 -1.23 -2.33
C SER A 249 21.75 -2.09 -3.08
N ASP A 250 21.78 -2.09 -4.41
CA ASP A 250 20.91 -2.93 -5.23
C ASP A 250 21.61 -4.22 -5.67
N PHE A 251 20.82 -5.22 -6.08
CA PHE A 251 21.34 -6.39 -6.79
C PHE A 251 21.17 -6.25 -8.30
N SER A 252 22.15 -6.73 -9.06
CA SER A 252 22.01 -6.91 -10.51
C SER A 252 21.06 -8.06 -10.85
N ALA A 253 20.48 -8.06 -12.05
CA ALA A 253 19.62 -9.16 -12.53
C ALA A 253 20.33 -10.52 -12.41
N GLY A 254 21.58 -10.61 -12.87
CA GLY A 254 22.37 -11.84 -12.77
C GLY A 254 22.69 -12.30 -11.33
N ALA A 255 22.67 -11.38 -10.36
CA ALA A 255 22.79 -11.74 -8.94
C ALA A 255 21.49 -12.37 -8.41
N ARG A 256 20.33 -11.81 -8.80
CA ARG A 256 19.01 -12.38 -8.46
C ARG A 256 18.81 -13.75 -9.11
N ASP A 257 19.19 -13.91 -10.37
CA ASP A 257 19.11 -15.19 -11.09
C ASP A 257 19.96 -16.29 -10.43
N ALA A 258 21.14 -15.93 -9.92
CA ALA A 258 22.03 -16.87 -9.25
C ALA A 258 21.44 -17.42 -7.94
N ALA A 259 20.61 -16.64 -7.23
CA ALA A 259 19.94 -17.07 -6.01
C ALA A 259 18.70 -17.95 -6.27
N ALA A 260 17.99 -17.75 -7.39
CA ALA A 260 16.72 -18.43 -7.69
C ALA A 260 16.87 -19.87 -8.19
N GLY A 261 18.01 -20.22 -8.81
CA GLY A 261 18.22 -21.51 -9.49
C GLY A 261 18.79 -22.64 -8.64
N LEU A 262 18.65 -22.59 -7.31
CA LEU A 262 19.33 -23.50 -6.38
C LEU A 262 18.37 -24.40 -5.62
N ASP A 263 18.85 -25.58 -5.21
CA ASP A 263 18.14 -26.46 -4.27
C ASP A 263 18.05 -25.87 -2.84
N MET A 264 18.87 -24.85 -2.54
CA MET A 264 18.86 -24.10 -1.28
C MET A 264 18.08 -22.80 -1.41
N LYS A 265 17.48 -22.32 -0.31
CA LYS A 265 16.72 -21.07 -0.27
C LYS A 265 17.63 -19.91 0.09
N VAL A 266 17.99 -19.10 -0.90
CA VAL A 266 18.75 -17.85 -0.70
C VAL A 266 17.83 -16.66 -0.95
N VAL A 267 17.63 -15.82 0.07
CA VAL A 267 16.87 -14.58 -0.03
C VAL A 267 17.85 -13.41 -0.13
N LEU A 268 17.60 -12.51 -1.08
CA LEU A 268 18.38 -11.29 -1.27
C LEU A 268 17.54 -10.09 -0.84
N ILE A 269 18.02 -9.31 0.13
CA ILE A 269 17.35 -8.11 0.64
C ILE A 269 18.21 -6.90 0.28
N ASP A 270 17.69 -6.06 -0.62
CA ASP A 270 18.38 -4.85 -1.06
C ASP A 270 18.14 -3.67 -0.11
N GLY A 271 18.79 -2.53 -0.37
CA GLY A 271 18.76 -1.40 0.54
C GLY A 271 17.36 -0.82 0.76
N ARG A 272 16.52 -0.81 -0.28
CA ARG A 272 15.15 -0.29 -0.18
C ARG A 272 14.26 -1.25 0.59
N GLU A 273 14.33 -2.55 0.27
CA GLU A 273 13.60 -3.58 1.00
C GLU A 273 14.00 -3.63 2.48
N LEU A 274 15.30 -3.52 2.76
CA LEU A 274 15.83 -3.44 4.12
C LEU A 274 15.19 -2.28 4.91
N ALA A 275 15.14 -1.08 4.34
CA ALA A 275 14.57 0.09 4.99
C ALA A 275 13.06 -0.07 5.23
N GLN A 276 12.33 -0.66 4.27
CA GLN A 276 10.91 -0.97 4.42
C GLN A 276 10.67 -1.96 5.57
N LEU A 277 11.43 -3.06 5.61
CA LEU A 277 11.36 -4.05 6.69
C LEU A 277 11.67 -3.42 8.05
N MET A 278 12.61 -2.48 8.13
CA MET A 278 12.88 -1.74 9.35
C MET A 278 11.68 -0.89 9.79
N ILE A 279 11.03 -0.19 8.87
CA ILE A 279 9.84 0.62 9.16
C ILE A 279 8.69 -0.26 9.65
N GLU A 280 8.39 -1.34 8.92
CA GLU A 280 7.31 -2.28 9.26
C GLU A 280 7.49 -2.90 10.64
N ASN A 281 8.74 -3.20 11.02
CA ASN A 281 9.08 -3.80 12.30
C ASN A 281 9.43 -2.77 13.39
N ASN A 282 9.15 -1.47 13.16
CA ASN A 282 9.41 -0.37 14.09
C ASN A 282 10.87 -0.32 14.60
N LEU A 283 11.83 -0.67 13.74
CA LEU A 283 13.25 -0.68 14.07
C LEU A 283 13.91 0.60 13.57
N GLY A 284 14.49 1.38 14.49
CA GLY A 284 15.20 2.62 14.13
C GLY A 284 14.28 3.78 13.73
N VAL A 285 12.96 3.63 13.87
CA VAL A 285 11.95 4.65 13.58
C VAL A 285 11.01 4.84 14.77
N ASN A 286 10.34 5.99 14.84
CA ASN A 286 9.35 6.30 15.87
C ASN A 286 8.07 6.86 15.26
N VAL A 287 6.93 6.58 15.87
CA VAL A 287 5.63 7.17 15.48
C VAL A 287 5.64 8.66 15.84
N LYS A 288 5.56 9.51 14.81
CA LYS A 288 5.50 10.97 14.97
C LYS A 288 4.08 11.47 15.28
N GLU A 289 3.08 10.94 14.57
CA GLU A 289 1.68 11.33 14.67
C GLU A 289 0.77 10.18 14.21
N VAL A 290 -0.48 10.14 14.69
CA VAL A 290 -1.49 9.14 14.32
C VAL A 290 -2.73 9.85 13.78
N TYR A 291 -3.12 9.55 12.54
CA TYR A 291 -4.35 10.03 11.92
C TYR A 291 -5.41 8.93 11.92
N GLU A 292 -6.54 9.17 12.58
CA GLU A 292 -7.65 8.23 12.62
C GLU A 292 -8.73 8.59 11.60
N VAL A 293 -9.11 7.63 10.74
CA VAL A 293 -10.27 7.75 9.86
C VAL A 293 -11.48 7.13 10.56
N LYS A 294 -12.48 7.95 10.90
CA LYS A 294 -13.72 7.50 11.56
C LYS A 294 -14.82 7.30 10.51
N GLN A 295 -15.63 6.27 10.73
CA GLN A 295 -16.84 6.01 9.97
C GLN A 295 -18.05 6.13 10.89
N VAL A 296 -19.19 6.58 10.36
CA VAL A 296 -20.44 6.60 11.10
C VAL A 296 -20.80 5.17 11.52
N ASP A 297 -20.95 4.95 12.81
CA ASP A 297 -21.60 3.75 13.34
C ASP A 297 -23.10 3.92 13.16
N THR A 298 -23.64 3.32 12.11
CA THR A 298 -25.06 3.42 11.79
C THR A 298 -25.94 2.70 12.80
N ASP A 299 -25.42 1.68 13.52
CA ASP A 299 -26.21 0.91 14.48
C ASP A 299 -26.54 1.75 15.71
N TYR A 300 -25.67 2.71 16.04
CA TYR A 300 -25.90 3.69 17.10
C TYR A 300 -27.11 4.62 16.85
N PHE A 301 -27.52 4.84 15.60
CA PHE A 301 -28.59 5.77 15.24
C PHE A 301 -29.92 5.10 14.87
N VAL A 302 -30.04 3.78 15.04
CA VAL A 302 -31.31 3.07 14.87
C VAL A 302 -32.07 3.15 16.20
N GLU A 303 -33.22 3.85 16.21
CA GLU A 303 -34.16 3.79 17.34
C GLU A 303 -34.85 2.41 17.35
N GLU A 304 -34.95 1.77 18.53
CA GLU A 304 -35.65 0.47 18.72
C GLU A 304 -37.14 0.52 18.35
#